data_AF-A0A7C8DRE9-F1
#
_entry.id   AF-A0A7C8DRE9-F1
#
_cell.length_a   1.000
_cell.length_b   1.000
_cell.length_c   1.000
_cell.angle_alpha   90.00
_cell.angle_beta   90.00
_cell.angle_gamma   90.00
#
_symmetry.space_group_name_H-M   'P 1'
#
loop_
_entity.id
_entity.type
_entity.pdbx_description
1 polymer ?
#
loop_
_entity_poly.entity_id
_entity_poly.type
_entity_poly.pdbx_seq_one_letter_code
_entity_poly.pdbx_strand_id
1 'polypeptide(L)'
;MKAAIAFCGTKSGRDYDKYKECNLATAKARKTESPIIDIPGIHFECRIVFKAPMDPVYLDESYQELYPEKDYHTLYFGEILDCYEI
;
A
#
# COMPACT_ATOMS: atom_id res chain seq x y z
N MET A 1 13.37 -10.73 -4.82
CA MET A 1 12.24 -9.77 -4.67
C MET A 1 10.95 -10.20 -5.38
N LYS A 2 10.97 -10.68 -6.63
CA LYS A 2 9.73 -11.05 -7.38
C LYS A 2 8.75 -11.96 -6.62
N ALA A 3 9.26 -13.01 -5.94
CA ALA A 3 8.42 -13.91 -5.15
C ALA A 3 7.75 -13.21 -3.94
N ALA A 4 8.48 -12.36 -3.22
CA ALA A 4 7.94 -11.59 -2.10
C ALA A 4 6.86 -10.60 -2.56
N ILE A 5 7.08 -9.91 -3.69
CA ILE A 5 6.07 -9.01 -4.29
C ILE A 5 4.80 -9.79 -4.62
N ALA A 6 4.92 -10.94 -5.29
CA ALA A 6 3.77 -11.78 -5.64
C ALA A 6 3.02 -12.29 -4.40
N PHE A 7 3.73 -12.74 -3.37
CA PHE A 7 3.13 -13.17 -2.11
C PHE A 7 2.39 -12.02 -1.42
N CYS A 8 3.06 -10.87 -1.23
CA CYS A 8 2.47 -9.70 -0.59
C CYS A 8 1.26 -9.13 -1.36
N GLY A 9 1.20 -9.30 -2.68
CA GLY A 9 0.06 -8.87 -3.51
C GLY A 9 -1.11 -9.85 -3.54
N THR A 10 -0.89 -11.14 -3.23
CA THR A 10 -1.93 -12.19 -3.34
C THR A 10 -2.43 -12.72 -1.99
N LYS A 11 -1.68 -12.52 -0.91
CA LYS A 11 -2.04 -12.94 0.44
C LYS A 11 -2.42 -11.74 1.30
N SER A 12 -3.41 -11.91 2.17
CA SER A 12 -3.85 -10.84 3.09
C SER A 12 -2.96 -10.77 4.32
N GLY A 13 -2.67 -9.55 4.78
CA GLY A 13 -1.96 -9.35 6.06
C GLY A 13 -2.85 -9.65 7.28
N ARG A 14 -4.15 -9.86 7.07
CA ARG A 14 -5.08 -10.33 8.11
C ARG A 14 -4.74 -11.76 8.56
N ASP A 15 -4.32 -12.60 7.62
CA ASP A 15 -4.13 -14.04 7.84
C ASP A 15 -2.64 -14.43 7.90
N TYR A 16 -1.76 -13.57 7.38
CA TYR A 16 -0.33 -13.84 7.28
C TYR A 16 0.51 -12.67 7.82
N ASP A 17 1.56 -13.02 8.58
CA ASP A 17 2.65 -12.09 8.88
C ASP A 17 3.59 -12.02 7.68
N LYS A 18 3.29 -11.11 6.75
CA LYS A 18 4.02 -10.97 5.49
C LYS A 18 5.52 -10.72 5.67
N TYR A 19 5.93 -10.08 6.76
CA TYR A 19 7.35 -9.84 7.04
C TYR A 19 8.08 -11.15 7.27
N LYS A 20 7.51 -12.04 8.10
CA LYS A 20 8.07 -13.36 8.37
C LYS A 20 8.03 -14.27 7.16
N GLU A 21 6.86 -14.37 6.51
CA GLU A 21 6.67 -15.26 5.35
C GLU A 21 7.62 -14.93 4.19
N CYS A 22 7.97 -13.66 4.01
CA CYS A 22 8.85 -13.20 2.94
C CYS A 22 10.28 -12.91 3.39
N ASN A 23 10.64 -13.14 4.66
CA ASN A 23 11.92 -12.74 5.27
C ASN A 23 12.28 -11.27 4.99
N LEU A 24 11.30 -10.37 5.11
CA LEU A 24 11.50 -8.94 4.92
C LEU A 24 11.93 -8.30 6.25
N ALA A 25 13.19 -7.88 6.31
CA ALA A 25 13.67 -7.04 7.39
C ALA A 25 13.02 -5.65 7.33
N THR A 26 12.86 -5.03 8.49
CA THR A 26 12.31 -3.68 8.61
C THR A 26 13.30 -2.78 9.34
N ALA A 27 13.30 -1.51 8.97
CA ALA A 27 14.05 -0.47 9.65
C ALA A 27 13.13 0.67 10.10
N LYS A 28 13.57 1.42 11.11
CA LYS A 28 12.80 2.54 11.64
C LYS A 28 12.76 3.66 10.60
N ALA A 29 11.55 4.16 10.33
CA ALA A 29 11.32 5.34 9.53
C ALA A 29 11.77 6.63 10.26
N ARG A 30 12.09 7.67 9.51
CA ARG A 30 12.59 8.97 9.99
C ARG A 30 11.46 9.89 10.48
N LYS A 31 10.29 9.82 9.84
CA LYS A 31 9.13 10.72 10.01
C LYS A 31 7.81 9.99 10.26
N THR A 32 7.66 8.70 9.94
CA THR A 32 6.43 7.91 10.15
C THR A 32 6.54 6.86 11.24
N GLU A 33 5.39 6.42 11.78
CA GLU A 33 5.32 5.26 12.68
C GLU A 33 5.46 3.93 11.93
N SER A 34 4.94 3.86 10.70
CA SER A 34 5.13 2.70 9.84
C SER A 34 6.61 2.53 9.49
N PRO A 35 7.17 1.31 9.63
CA PRO A 35 8.56 1.07 9.29
C PRO A 35 8.77 1.05 7.77
N ILE A 36 10.02 1.22 7.35
CA ILE A 36 10.43 0.93 5.98
C ILE A 36 10.85 -0.55 5.86
N ILE A 37 10.85 -1.08 4.64
CA ILE A 37 11.50 -2.36 4.35
C ILE A 37 12.99 -2.09 4.21
N ASP A 38 13.83 -2.82 4.94
CA ASP A 38 15.29 -2.61 4.95
C ASP A 38 15.94 -3.22 3.70
N ILE A 39 15.74 -2.54 2.56
CA ILE A 39 16.26 -2.92 1.25
C ILE A 39 16.83 -1.68 0.53
N PRO A 40 17.84 -1.88 -0.35
CA PRO A 40 18.36 -0.78 -1.14
C PRO A 40 17.31 -0.18 -2.07
N GLY A 41 17.34 1.15 -2.21
CA GLY A 41 16.45 1.90 -3.10
C GLY A 41 15.86 3.15 -2.46
N ILE A 42 14.94 3.79 -3.18
CA ILE A 42 14.30 5.03 -2.74
C ILE A 42 13.08 4.71 -1.87
N HIS A 43 13.07 5.28 -0.67
CA HIS A 43 11.99 5.18 0.29
C HIS A 43 11.24 6.51 0.38
N PHE A 44 9.92 6.44 0.32
CA PHE A 44 9.03 7.57 0.51
C PHE A 44 8.24 7.39 1.79
N GLU A 45 8.38 8.34 2.70
CA GLU A 45 7.57 8.40 3.91
C GLU A 45 6.46 9.41 3.71
N CYS A 46 5.21 8.97 3.87
CA CYS A 46 4.05 9.79 3.53
C CYS A 46 3.06 9.90 4.69
N ARG A 47 2.40 11.05 4.78
CA ARG A 47 1.21 11.25 5.62
C ARG A 47 -0.02 11.40 4.75
N ILE A 48 -1.11 10.72 5.11
CA ILE A 48 -2.41 10.91 4.45
C ILE A 48 -2.92 12.32 4.77
N VAL A 49 -3.09 13.14 3.74
CA VAL A 49 -3.66 14.50 3.86
C VAL A 49 -5.09 14.58 3.37
N PHE A 50 -5.50 13.65 2.50
CA PHE A 50 -6.89 13.52 2.06
C PHE A 50 -7.21 12.07 1.73
N LYS A 51 -8.45 11.66 2.01
CA LYS A 51 -8.99 10.36 1.61
C LYS A 51 -10.43 10.53 1.17
N ALA A 52 -10.80 9.86 0.08
CA ALA A 52 -12.16 9.89 -0.45
C ALA A 52 -12.58 8.48 -0.89
N PRO A 53 -13.73 7.97 -0.42
CA PRO A 53 -14.32 6.79 -1.04
C PRO A 53 -14.70 7.13 -2.48
N MET A 54 -14.48 6.19 -3.39
CA MET A 54 -14.92 6.32 -4.76
C MET A 54 -16.44 6.21 -4.81
N ASP A 55 -17.09 7.22 -5.38
CA ASP A 55 -18.54 7.22 -5.55
C ASP A 55 -18.89 6.60 -6.92
N PRO A 56 -19.62 5.47 -6.94
CA PRO A 56 -19.93 4.75 -8.17
C PRO A 56 -20.84 5.52 -9.12
N VAL A 57 -21.50 6.59 -8.67
CA VAL A 57 -22.28 7.48 -9.56
C VAL A 57 -21.39 8.16 -10.60
N TYR A 58 -20.10 8.35 -10.29
CA TYR A 58 -19.13 8.92 -11.23
C TYR A 58 -18.31 7.85 -11.95
N LEU A 59 -18.55 6.55 -11.72
CA LEU A 59 -17.87 5.46 -12.41
C LEU A 59 -18.62 5.12 -13.71
N ASP A 60 -17.88 5.04 -14.81
CA ASP A 60 -18.41 4.58 -16.09
C ASP A 60 -19.06 3.18 -15.95
N GLU A 61 -20.23 3.02 -16.56
CA GLU A 61 -21.03 1.79 -16.46
C GLU A 61 -20.26 0.54 -16.89
N SER A 62 -19.36 0.67 -17.87
CA SER A 62 -18.55 -0.46 -18.37
C SER A 62 -17.56 -1.02 -17.34
N TYR A 63 -17.25 -0.26 -16.28
CA TYR A 63 -16.35 -0.68 -15.21
C TYR A 63 -17.07 -1.18 -13.96
N GLN A 64 -18.40 -1.16 -13.93
CA GLN A 64 -19.17 -1.64 -12.78
C GLN A 64 -18.92 -3.14 -12.51
N GLU A 65 -18.68 -3.93 -13.55
CA GLU A 65 -18.36 -5.36 -13.44
C GLU A 65 -17.04 -5.65 -12.70
N LEU A 66 -16.16 -4.66 -12.56
CA LEU A 66 -14.93 -4.80 -11.78
C LEU A 66 -15.18 -4.83 -10.26
N TYR A 67 -16.38 -4.45 -9.81
CA TYR A 67 -16.76 -4.39 -8.39
C TYR A 67 -18.07 -5.16 -8.14
N PRO A 68 -18.08 -6.50 -8.31
CA PRO A 68 -19.28 -7.31 -8.13
C PRO A 68 -19.85 -7.21 -6.71
N GLU A 69 -19.00 -6.99 -5.70
CA GLU A 69 -19.40 -6.84 -4.30
C GLU A 69 -19.66 -5.38 -3.88
N LYS A 70 -19.57 -4.43 -4.83
CA LYS A 70 -19.72 -2.97 -4.60
C LYS A 70 -18.74 -2.41 -3.56
N ASP A 71 -17.57 -3.02 -3.47
CA ASP A 71 -16.46 -2.66 -2.59
C ASP A 71 -15.48 -1.71 -3.30
N TYR A 72 -15.99 -0.55 -3.72
CA TYR A 72 -15.20 0.42 -4.48
C TYR A 72 -13.98 0.93 -3.69
N HIS A 73 -12.95 1.32 -4.43
CA HIS A 73 -11.70 1.80 -3.85
C HIS A 73 -11.90 3.05 -2.97
N THR A 74 -10.98 3.22 -2.01
CA THR A 74 -10.76 4.52 -1.36
C THR A 74 -9.50 5.13 -1.92
N LEU A 75 -9.62 6.35 -2.46
CA LEU A 75 -8.49 7.13 -2.94
C LEU A 75 -7.81 7.81 -1.76
N TYR A 76 -6.49 7.68 -1.66
CA TYR A 76 -5.66 8.33 -0.64
C TYR A 76 -4.66 9.26 -1.30
N PHE A 77 -4.55 10.48 -0.79
CA PHE A 77 -3.59 11.48 -1.23
C PHE A 77 -2.61 11.70 -0.09
N GLY A 78 -1.34 11.38 -0.38
CA GLY A 78 -0.25 11.46 0.57
C GLY A 78 0.62 12.69 0.33
N GLU A 79 1.03 13.35 1.40
CA GLU A 79 2.13 14.30 1.41
C GLU A 79 3.42 13.56 1.73
N ILE A 80 4.47 13.74 0.92
CA ILE A 80 5.80 13.21 1.17
C ILE A 80 6.44 14.00 2.31
N LEU A 81 6.71 13.33 3.43
CA LEU A 81 7.38 13.89 4.60
C LEU A 81 8.90 13.72 4.55
N ASP A 82 9.38 12.65 3.91
CA ASP A 82 10.80 12.39 3.66
C ASP A 82 10.97 11.53 2.40
N CYS A 83 12.13 11.68 1.74
CA CYS A 83 12.51 10.93 0.55
C CYS A 83 14.02 10.70 0.57
N TYR A 84 14.45 9.45 0.59
CA TYR A 84 15.86 9.12 0.69
C TYR A 84 16.18 7.76 0.08
N GLU A 85 17.45 7.58 -0.27
CA GLU A 85 18.00 6.30 -0.73
C GLU A 85 18.76 5.63 0.43
N ILE A 86 18.59 4.31 0.53
CA ILE A 86 19.38 3.41 1.40
C ILE A 86 20.17 2.46 0.50
#